data_AF-A0A0B0D857-F1
#
_entry.id   AF-A0A0B0D857-F1
#
_cell.length_a   1.000
_cell.length_b   1.000
_cell.length_c   1.000
_cell.angle_alpha   90.00
_cell.angle_beta   90.00
_cell.angle_gamma   90.00
#
_symmetry.space_group_name_H-M   'P 1'
#
loop_
_entity.id
_entity.type
_entity.pdbx_description
1 polymer ?
#
loop_
_entity_poly.entity_id
_entity_poly.type
_entity_poly.pdbx_seq_one_letter_code
_entity_poly.pdbx_strand_id
1 'polypeptide(L)' 'MVAVYKGVIFIKQQVEHIITKLDLQPHPEGGFFKQTYASDEKVGQEALSEHFSGNRPLYTSIY' A
#
# COMPACT_ATOMS: atom_id res chain seq x y z
N MET A 1 4.87 29.87 18.20
CA MET A 1 3.61 29.30 17.65
C MET A 1 3.52 29.33 16.12
N VAL A 2 4.07 30.32 15.40
CA VAL A 2 3.95 30.43 13.92
C VAL A 2 4.80 29.41 13.12
N ALA A 3 6.01 29.07 13.58
CA ALA A 3 6.92 28.16 12.85
C ALA A 3 6.40 26.71 12.78
N VAL A 4 5.76 26.23 13.84
CA VAL A 4 5.18 24.88 13.92
C VAL A 4 4.05 24.71 12.90
N TYR A 5 3.16 25.71 12.80
CA TYR A 5 2.04 25.68 11.86
C TYR A 5 2.49 25.63 10.40
N LYS A 6 3.52 26.39 10.03
CA LYS A 6 4.10 26.31 8.67
C LYS A 6 4.68 24.93 8.35
N GLY A 7 5.35 24.30 9.32
CA GLY A 7 5.87 22.94 9.16
C GLY A 7 4.76 21.90 8.91
N VAL A 8 3.67 21.98 9.65
CA VAL A 8 2.51 21.07 9.48
C VAL A 8 1.87 21.24 8.09
N ILE A 9 1.69 22.49 7.63
CA ILE A 9 1.12 22.76 6.31
C ILE A 9 2.03 22.21 5.19
N PHE A 10 3.33 22.41 5.31
CA PHE A 10 4.30 21.91 4.33
C PHE A 10 4.26 20.38 4.23
N ILE A 11 4.22 19.68 5.36
CA ILE A 11 4.15 18.21 5.38
C ILE A 11 2.85 17.73 4.73
N LYS A 12 1.71 18.37 5.01
CA LYS A 12 0.42 18.03 4.38
C LYS A 12 0.49 18.10 2.86
N GLN A 13 1.07 19.18 2.32
CA GLN A 13 1.21 19.37 0.87
C GLN A 13 2.12 18.30 0.24
N GLN A 14 3.21 17.92 0.90
CA GLN A 14 4.09 16.85 0.42
C GLN A 14 3.39 15.49 0.41
N VAL A 15 2.62 15.18 1.47
CA VAL A 15 1.83 13.94 1.55
C VAL A 15 0.77 13.88 0.44
N GLU A 16 0.00 14.96 0.24
CA GLU A 16 -1.00 15.04 -0.83
C GLU A 16 -0.38 14.91 -2.23
N HIS A 17 0.82 15.46 -2.43
CA HIS A 17 1.57 15.29 -3.67
C HIS A 17 1.97 13.83 -3.91
N ILE A 18 2.48 13.13 -2.89
CA ILE A 18 2.88 11.72 -3.00
C ILE A 18 1.67 10.83 -3.29
N ILE A 19 0.57 11.02 -2.55
CA ILE A 19 -0.69 10.28 -2.75
C ILE A 19 -1.16 10.44 -4.19
N THR A 20 -1.18 11.67 -4.70
CA THR A 20 -1.64 11.96 -6.06
C THR A 20 -0.69 11.39 -7.11
N LYS A 21 0.63 11.58 -6.94
CA LYS A 21 1.63 11.16 -7.92
C LYS A 21 1.71 9.64 -8.07
N LEU A 22 1.56 8.91 -6.97
CA LEU A 22 1.57 7.44 -6.97
C LEU A 22 0.16 6.84 -7.17
N ASP A 23 -0.87 7.68 -7.21
CA ASP A 23 -2.28 7.29 -7.33
C ASP A 23 -2.69 6.30 -6.23
N LEU A 24 -2.31 6.63 -4.99
CA LEU A 24 -2.61 5.81 -3.82
C LEU A 24 -4.07 5.94 -3.43
N GLN A 25 -4.65 4.82 -2.99
CA GLN A 25 -6.02 4.72 -2.54
C GLN A 25 -6.07 4.55 -1.01
N PRO A 26 -7.15 5.00 -0.33
CA PRO A 26 -7.31 4.75 1.10
C PRO A 26 -7.32 3.24 1.41
N HIS A 27 -6.52 2.81 2.40
CA HIS A 27 -6.54 1.43 2.86
C HIS A 27 -7.65 1.25 3.93
N PRO A 28 -8.39 0.12 3.96
CA PRO A 28 -9.45 -0.12 4.94
C PRO A 28 -8.97 -0.05 6.41
N GLU A 29 -7.69 -0.35 6.66
CA GLU A 29 -7.08 -0.29 7.99
C GLU A 29 -6.56 1.11 8.35
N GLY A 30 -6.68 2.08 7.43
CA GLY A 30 -6.11 3.43 7.56
C GLY A 30 -4.81 3.60 6.77
N GLY A 31 -4.50 4.85 6.42
CA GLY A 31 -3.40 5.19 5.51
C GLY A 31 -3.79 5.09 4.04
N PHE A 32 -2.78 5.12 3.16
CA PHE A 32 -2.93 5.05 1.71
C PHE A 32 -2.00 3.98 1.16
N PHE A 33 -2.44 3.24 0.15
CA PHE A 33 -1.66 2.19 -0.48
C PHE A 33 -1.99 2.07 -1.97
N LYS A 34 -1.14 1.35 -2.69
CA LYS A 34 -1.45 0.85 -4.03
C LYS A 34 -0.65 -0.41 -4.27
N GLN A 35 -1.28 -1.49 -4.73
CA GLN A 35 -0.54 -2.66 -5.19
C GLN A 35 0.25 -2.32 -6.45
N THR A 36 1.56 -2.53 -6.41
CA THR A 36 2.50 -2.22 -7.49
C THR A 36 2.91 -3.45 -8.27
N TYR A 37 2.90 -4.61 -7.61
CA TYR A 37 3.34 -5.87 -8.20
C TYR A 37 2.65 -7.06 -7.54
N ALA A 38 2.40 -8.09 -8.33
CA ALA A 38 2.07 -9.43 -7.90
C ALA A 38 2.88 -10.42 -8.74
N SER A 39 3.49 -11.41 -8.10
CA SER A 39 4.31 -12.40 -8.79
C SER A 39 3.49 -13.24 -9.76
N ASP A 40 4.06 -13.49 -10.95
CA ASP A 40 3.53 -14.47 -11.90
C ASP A 40 3.70 -15.90 -11.39
N GLU A 41 4.72 -16.14 -10.57
CA GLU A 41 4.90 -17.40 -9.85
C GLU A 41 3.86 -17.53 -8.74
N LYS A 42 3.33 -18.75 -8.58
CA LYS A 42 2.27 -19.03 -7.62
C LYS A 42 2.62 -20.24 -6.77
N VAL A 43 2.24 -20.15 -5.49
CA VAL A 43 2.18 -21.30 -4.60
C VAL A 43 0.85 -22.00 -4.85
N GLY A 44 0.92 -23.29 -5.20
CA GLY A 44 -0.25 -24.13 -5.38
C GLY A 44 -0.99 -24.35 -4.07
N GLN A 45 -2.33 -24.51 -4.13
CA GLN A 45 -3.16 -24.70 -2.95
C GLN A 45 -2.71 -25.87 -2.07
N GLU A 46 -2.20 -26.94 -2.69
CA GLU A 46 -1.65 -28.12 -2.03
C GLU A 46 -0.45 -27.83 -1.11
N ALA A 47 0.25 -26.71 -1.34
CA ALA A 47 1.38 -26.26 -0.53
C ALA A 47 1.00 -25.16 0.49
N LEU A 48 -0.27 -24.74 0.51
CA LEU A 48 -0.78 -23.74 1.45
C LEU A 48 -1.50 -24.41 2.62
N SER A 49 -1.63 -23.69 3.74
CA SER A 49 -2.44 -24.18 4.86
C SER A 49 -3.93 -24.24 4.48
N GLU A 50 -4.70 -25.09 5.18
CA GLU A 50 -6.13 -25.32 4.92
C GLU A 50 -7.01 -24.05 5.03
N HIS A 51 -6.49 -22.98 5.63
CA HIS A 51 -7.16 -21.69 5.72
C HIS A 51 -7.15 -20.91 4.40
N PHE A 52 -6.32 -21.31 3.43
CA PHE A 52 -6.24 -20.65 2.13
C PHE A 52 -6.97 -21.44 1.05
N SER A 53 -7.82 -20.74 0.31
CA SER A 53 -8.43 -21.24 -0.92
C SER A 53 -7.68 -20.73 -2.16
N GLY A 54 -7.49 -21.63 -3.12
CA GLY A 54 -6.88 -21.36 -4.42
C GLY A 54 -5.38 -21.10 -4.38
N ASN A 55 -4.79 -21.04 -5.57
CA ASN A 55 -3.37 -20.69 -5.75
C ASN A 55 -3.14 -19.21 -5.39
N ARG A 56 -1.98 -18.91 -4.81
CA ARG A 56 -1.61 -17.55 -4.39
C ARG A 56 -0.34 -17.09 -5.11
N PRO A 57 -0.23 -15.81 -5.50
CA PRO A 57 1.05 -15.25 -5.94
C PRO A 57 2.13 -15.49 -4.87
N LEU A 58 3.36 -15.77 -5.30
CA LEU A 58 4.47 -16.03 -4.38
C LEU A 58 4.77 -14.82 -3.49
N TYR A 59 4.61 -13.61 -4.03
CA TYR A 59 4.69 -12.35 -3.29
C TYR A 59 3.91 -11.23 -4.00
N THR A 60 3.57 -10.21 -3.24
CA THR A 60 2.97 -8.95 -3.71
C THR A 60 3.69 -7.78 -3.08
N SER A 61 3.62 -6.61 -3.70
CA SER A 61 4.20 -5.38 -3.17
C SER A 61 3.20 -4.23 -3.24
N ILE A 62 3.26 -3.37 -2.23
CA ILE A 62 2.48 -2.12 -2.14
C ILE A 62 3.43 -0.95 -1.89
N TYR A 63 2.97 0.27 -2.18
CA TYR A 63 3.51 1.49 -1.57
C TYR A 63 3.01 1.65 -0.14
#